data_AF-U7UAZ7-F1
#
_entry.id   AF-U7UAZ7-F1
#
_cell.length_a   1.000
_cell.length_b   1.000
_cell.length_c   1.000
_cell.angle_alpha   90.00
_cell.angle_beta   90.00
_cell.angle_gamma   90.00
#
_symmetry.space_group_name_H-M   'P 1'
#
loop_
_entity.id
_entity.type
_entity.pdbx_description
1 polymer ?
#
loop_
_entity_poly.entity_id
_entity_poly.type
_entity_poly.pdbx_seq_one_letter_code
_entity_poly.pdbx_strand_id
1 'polypeptide(L)'
;MSARQEKILYCRQCGAALEAGQQYCAYCGVTVPADAMNDELLAHMGAKGFIENFQYVLKEKYVVCAGRASRGEYWKFHAVYFGCLDILGCLWFLSATVFWAAVVSFALLTALPCVCLSIRRFHDLNKSGWWLFSNAIPYVGPFVYIWFLVRAGDEAPNRYGRRLNCVSLTAAEGSRIGRGRSPQGGQIVV
;
A
#
# COMPACT_ATOMS: atom_id res chain seq x y z
N MET A 1 11.30 25.90 30.58
CA MET A 1 11.95 25.92 29.26
C MET A 1 11.46 24.70 28.50
N SER A 2 10.48 24.89 27.60
CA SER A 2 9.85 23.78 26.86
C SER A 2 10.87 23.22 25.87
N ALA A 3 11.26 21.95 26.05
CA ALA A 3 12.13 21.25 25.11
C ALA A 3 11.44 21.24 23.74
N ARG A 4 12.01 21.96 22.77
CA ARG A 4 11.53 21.96 21.38
C ARG A 4 11.69 20.54 20.85
N GLN A 5 10.61 19.76 20.84
CA GLN A 5 10.62 18.41 20.27
C GLN A 5 11.02 18.51 18.80
N GLU A 6 12.20 18.01 18.48
CA GLU A 6 12.69 17.90 17.12
C GLU A 6 11.80 16.89 16.38
N LYS A 7 10.98 17.36 15.43
CA LYS A 7 10.09 16.49 14.65
C LYS A 7 10.96 15.58 13.79
N ILE A 8 10.90 14.27 14.03
CA ILE A 8 11.54 13.29 13.16
C ILE A 8 10.73 13.25 11.86
N LEU A 9 11.43 13.39 10.74
CA LEU A 9 10.85 13.40 9.41
C LEU A 9 11.10 12.06 8.73
N TYR A 10 10.19 11.61 7.86
CA TYR A 10 10.27 10.34 7.16
C TYR A 10 10.10 10.52 5.66
N CYS A 11 10.72 9.64 4.88
CA CYS A 11 10.63 9.66 3.43
C CYS A 11 9.23 9.26 3.00
N ARG A 12 8.50 10.12 2.28
CA ARG A 12 7.19 9.77 1.69
C ARG A 12 7.26 8.58 0.73
N GLN A 13 8.40 8.38 0.09
CA GLN A 13 8.58 7.33 -0.93
C GLN A 13 9.18 6.02 -0.40
N CYS A 14 9.90 6.01 0.72
CA CYS A 14 10.48 4.76 1.24
C CYS A 14 10.29 4.53 2.75
N GLY A 15 9.68 5.47 3.46
CA GLY A 15 9.42 5.39 4.91
C GLY A 15 10.66 5.50 5.79
N ALA A 16 11.85 5.70 5.22
CA ALA A 16 13.07 5.83 6.01
C ALA A 16 13.10 7.15 6.78
N ALA A 17 13.62 7.12 8.01
CA ALA A 17 13.87 8.33 8.79
C ALA A 17 14.85 9.25 8.04
N LEU A 18 14.57 10.55 8.09
CA LEU A 18 15.34 11.61 7.47
C LEU A 18 16.08 12.41 8.53
N GLU A 19 17.32 12.77 8.24
CA GLU A 19 18.09 13.71 9.06
C GLU A 19 17.62 15.15 8.80
N ALA A 20 17.78 16.02 9.80
CA ALA A 20 17.35 17.41 9.72
C ALA A 20 18.06 18.14 8.57
N GLY A 21 17.29 18.64 7.60
CA GLY A 21 17.81 19.40 6.47
C GLY A 21 18.38 18.57 5.31
N GLN A 22 18.22 17.24 5.30
CA GLN A 22 18.67 16.44 4.15
C GLN A 22 17.83 16.75 2.90
N GLN A 23 18.49 17.05 1.78
CA GLN A 23 17.84 17.37 0.51
C GLN A 23 17.40 16.12 -0.27
N TYR A 24 18.06 14.99 -0.01
CA TYR A 24 17.82 13.71 -0.67
C TYR A 24 17.71 12.62 0.38
N CYS A 25 16.83 11.65 0.15
CA CYS A 25 16.75 10.49 1.02
C CYS A 25 17.98 9.61 0.80
N ALA A 26 18.82 9.43 1.83
CA ALA A 26 20.02 8.57 1.80
C ALA A 26 19.73 7.11 1.38
N TYR A 27 18.46 6.70 1.43
CA TYR A 27 18.04 5.34 1.18
C TYR A 27 17.37 5.10 -0.18
N CYS A 28 16.56 6.03 -0.69
CA CYS A 28 15.87 5.87 -1.97
C CYS A 28 16.23 6.92 -3.02
N GLY A 29 17.05 7.92 -2.68
CA GLY A 29 17.53 8.95 -3.59
C GLY A 29 16.49 9.98 -4.03
N VAL A 30 15.23 9.85 -3.59
CA VAL A 30 14.21 10.86 -3.89
C VAL A 30 14.57 12.17 -3.21
N THR A 31 14.31 13.29 -3.87
CA THR A 31 14.34 14.60 -3.23
C THR A 31 13.34 14.61 -2.09
N VAL A 32 13.78 15.08 -0.93
CA VAL A 32 12.91 15.31 0.21
C VAL A 32 12.33 16.70 0.01
N PRO A 33 11.04 16.85 -0.35
CA PRO A 33 10.44 18.17 -0.38
C PRO A 33 10.30 18.66 1.08
N ALA A 34 10.17 19.97 1.29
CA ALA A 34 10.06 20.56 2.63
C ALA A 34 8.84 20.08 3.45
N ASP A 35 7.99 19.23 2.86
CA ASP A 35 6.78 18.61 3.39
C ASP A 35 6.99 17.17 3.89
N ALA A 36 8.23 16.79 4.24
CA ALA A 36 8.55 15.46 4.74
C ALA A 36 7.58 14.95 5.83
N MET A 37 7.30 13.65 5.82
CA MET A 37 6.32 13.02 6.71
C MET A 37 6.71 13.23 8.17
N ASN A 38 5.83 13.84 8.97
CA ASN A 38 6.01 13.97 10.41
C ASN A 38 5.29 12.83 11.17
N ASP A 39 5.46 12.77 12.50
CA ASP A 39 4.83 11.76 13.36
C ASP A 39 3.29 11.72 13.24
N GLU A 40 2.67 12.85 12.91
CA GLU A 40 1.21 12.98 12.69
C GLU A 40 0.78 12.32 11.36
N LEU A 41 1.56 12.51 10.29
CA LEU A 41 1.35 11.83 9.01
C LEU A 41 1.67 10.33 9.09
N LEU A 42 2.65 9.94 9.90
CA LEU A 42 2.91 8.54 10.21
C LEU A 42 1.75 7.87 10.94
N ALA A 43 1.19 8.54 11.95
CA ALA A 43 0.02 8.05 12.67
C ALA A 43 -1.18 7.89 11.73
N HIS A 44 -1.35 8.79 10.75
CA HIS A 44 -2.38 8.70 9.72
C HIS A 44 -2.10 7.64 8.63
N MET A 45 -0.84 7.27 8.42
CA MET A 45 -0.46 6.10 7.61
C MET A 45 -0.53 4.79 8.40
N GLY A 46 -0.70 4.88 9.72
CA GLY A 46 -1.18 3.83 10.62
C GLY A 46 -2.38 3.12 10.06
N ALA A 47 -2.17 1.88 9.60
CA ALA A 47 -3.15 0.97 9.03
C ALA A 47 -4.45 1.63 8.54
N LYS A 48 -4.37 2.48 7.49
CA LYS A 48 -5.54 3.14 6.85
C LYS A 48 -6.75 2.20 6.87
N GLY A 49 -7.92 2.64 7.30
CA GLY A 49 -9.12 1.81 7.24
C GLY A 49 -9.47 1.40 5.80
N PHE A 50 -10.50 0.58 5.63
CA PHE A 50 -10.84 0.02 4.32
C PHE A 50 -11.11 1.11 3.28
N ILE A 51 -11.94 2.09 3.64
CA ILE A 51 -12.35 3.18 2.75
C ILE A 51 -11.19 4.16 2.51
N GLU A 52 -10.43 4.50 3.55
CA GLU A 52 -9.29 5.41 3.46
C GLU A 52 -8.19 4.80 2.58
N ASN A 53 -7.96 3.49 2.69
CA ASN A 53 -7.02 2.79 1.83
C ASN A 53 -7.49 2.79 0.37
N PHE A 54 -8.77 2.56 0.12
CA PHE A 54 -9.36 2.59 -1.22
C PHE A 54 -9.20 3.97 -1.86
N GLN A 55 -9.61 5.03 -1.16
CA GLN A 55 -9.46 6.41 -1.63
C GLN A 55 -7.99 6.80 -1.85
N TYR A 56 -7.10 6.39 -0.95
CA TYR A 56 -5.67 6.66 -1.06
C TYR A 56 -5.08 6.02 -2.32
N VAL A 57 -5.42 4.76 -2.63
CA VAL A 57 -4.92 4.11 -3.85
C VAL A 57 -5.43 4.82 -5.10
N LEU A 58 -6.71 5.23 -5.12
CA LEU A 58 -7.29 5.93 -6.27
C LEU A 58 -6.76 7.35 -6.47
N LYS A 59 -6.47 8.09 -5.39
CA LYS A 59 -6.01 9.49 -5.48
C LYS A 59 -4.49 9.60 -5.65
N GLU A 60 -3.73 8.82 -4.89
CA GLU A 60 -2.28 8.99 -4.76
C GLU A 60 -1.48 7.96 -5.55
N LYS A 61 -2.07 6.80 -5.85
CA LYS A 61 -1.36 5.65 -6.45
C LYS A 61 -2.06 5.07 -7.67
N TYR A 62 -2.84 5.89 -8.38
CA TYR A 62 -3.72 5.45 -9.49
C TYR A 62 -2.96 4.70 -10.60
N VAL A 63 -1.84 5.27 -11.06
CA VAL A 63 -0.95 4.69 -12.09
C VAL A 63 0.46 4.42 -11.57
N VAL A 64 0.61 4.32 -10.25
CA VAL A 64 1.91 4.08 -9.61
C VAL A 64 2.15 2.58 -9.50
N CYS A 65 2.91 2.05 -10.45
CA CYS A 65 3.30 0.63 -10.51
C CYS A 65 4.66 0.34 -9.83
N ALA A 66 5.44 1.38 -9.51
CA ALA A 66 6.72 1.26 -8.81
C ALA A 66 6.54 1.05 -7.29
N GLY A 67 7.52 0.40 -6.65
CA GLY A 67 7.51 0.13 -5.21
C GLY A 67 6.78 -1.16 -4.82
N ARG A 68 6.42 -1.24 -3.54
CA ARG A 68 5.86 -2.44 -2.89
C ARG A 68 4.49 -2.15 -2.30
N ALA A 69 3.59 -3.14 -2.32
CA ALA A 69 2.30 -3.08 -1.65
C ALA A 69 2.20 -4.20 -0.61
N SER A 70 1.82 -3.84 0.62
CA SER A 70 1.61 -4.83 1.68
C SER A 70 0.34 -5.64 1.42
N ARG A 71 0.23 -6.81 2.10
CA ARG A 71 -0.99 -7.61 2.09
C ARG A 71 -2.20 -6.79 2.53
N GLY A 72 -2.03 -5.96 3.56
CA GLY A 72 -3.10 -5.11 4.08
C GLY A 72 -3.59 -4.10 3.05
N GLU A 73 -2.67 -3.40 2.37
CA GLU A 73 -3.04 -2.45 1.29
C GLU A 73 -3.79 -3.16 0.15
N TYR A 74 -3.32 -4.35 -0.25
CA TYR A 74 -3.94 -5.15 -1.31
C TYR A 74 -5.35 -5.63 -0.95
N TRP A 75 -5.51 -6.30 0.19
CA TRP A 75 -6.78 -6.94 0.56
C TRP A 75 -7.83 -5.92 1.01
N LYS A 76 -7.45 -4.83 1.68
CA LYS A 76 -8.40 -3.75 2.01
C LYS A 76 -8.96 -3.08 0.76
N PHE A 77 -8.11 -2.83 -0.24
CA PHE A 77 -8.56 -2.28 -1.52
C PHE A 77 -9.54 -3.22 -2.22
N HIS A 78 -9.17 -4.51 -2.33
CA HIS A 78 -10.02 -5.49 -3.01
C HIS A 78 -11.33 -5.77 -2.27
N ALA A 79 -11.34 -5.73 -0.93
CA ALA A 79 -12.56 -5.87 -0.15
C ALA A 79 -13.57 -4.75 -0.47
N VAL A 80 -13.12 -3.49 -0.53
CA VAL A 80 -13.99 -2.37 -0.93
C VAL A 80 -14.39 -2.48 -2.40
N TYR A 81 -13.46 -2.85 -3.28
CA TYR A 81 -13.72 -3.07 -4.70
C TYR A 81 -14.83 -4.11 -4.94
N PHE A 82 -14.75 -5.29 -4.31
CA PHE A 82 -15.78 -6.32 -4.42
C PHE A 82 -17.10 -5.89 -3.80
N GLY A 83 -17.09 -5.20 -2.66
CA GLY A 83 -18.31 -4.63 -2.09
C GLY A 83 -18.99 -3.61 -3.01
N CYS A 84 -18.22 -2.78 -3.73
CA CYS A 84 -18.77 -1.89 -4.75
C CYS A 84 -19.37 -2.69 -5.92
N LEU A 85 -18.73 -3.76 -6.38
CA LEU A 85 -19.29 -4.62 -7.43
C LEU A 85 -20.59 -5.30 -7.00
N ASP A 86 -20.69 -5.77 -5.75
CA ASP A 86 -21.91 -6.39 -5.22
C ASP A 86 -23.07 -5.38 -5.19
N ILE A 87 -22.80 -4.14 -4.75
CA ILE A 87 -23.80 -3.06 -4.74
C ILE A 87 -24.24 -2.71 -6.18
N LEU A 88 -23.31 -2.60 -7.12
CA LEU A 88 -23.62 -2.38 -8.52
C LEU A 88 -24.37 -3.59 -9.13
N GLY A 89 -24.12 -4.80 -8.63
CA GLY A 89 -24.81 -6.04 -8.98
C GLY A 89 -26.32 -5.97 -8.77
N CYS A 90 -26.77 -5.28 -7.72
CA CYS A 90 -28.19 -5.09 -7.45
C CYS A 90 -28.94 -4.36 -8.59
N LEU A 91 -28.24 -3.58 -9.43
CA LEU A 91 -28.85 -2.89 -10.58
C LEU A 91 -29.38 -3.86 -11.64
N TRP A 92 -28.94 -5.12 -11.63
CA TRP A 92 -29.47 -6.18 -12.49
C TRP A 92 -30.99 -6.32 -12.36
N PHE A 93 -31.51 -6.19 -11.14
CA PHE A 93 -32.94 -6.31 -10.87
C PHE A 93 -33.76 -5.11 -11.36
N LEU A 94 -33.10 -3.99 -11.68
CA LEU A 94 -33.75 -2.81 -12.24
C LEU A 94 -33.68 -2.80 -13.77
N SER A 95 -32.49 -2.98 -14.33
CA SER A 95 -32.27 -2.97 -15.77
C SER A 95 -30.90 -3.56 -16.12
N ALA A 96 -30.90 -4.54 -17.02
CA ALA A 96 -29.66 -5.14 -17.53
C ALA A 96 -28.76 -4.09 -18.22
N THR A 97 -29.35 -3.13 -18.95
CA THR A 97 -28.59 -2.07 -19.63
C THR A 97 -27.91 -1.15 -18.61
N VAL A 98 -28.62 -0.74 -17.56
CA VAL A 98 -28.06 0.11 -16.49
C VAL A 98 -26.98 -0.64 -15.72
N PHE A 99 -27.21 -1.92 -15.41
CA PHE A 99 -26.22 -2.80 -14.79
C PHE A 99 -24.92 -2.85 -15.60
N TRP A 100 -24.99 -3.21 -16.89
CA TRP A 100 -23.80 -3.32 -17.73
C TRP A 100 -23.08 -1.98 -17.88
N ALA A 101 -23.81 -0.89 -18.08
CA ALA A 101 -23.23 0.44 -18.16
C ALA A 101 -22.46 0.82 -16.88
N ALA A 102 -23.05 0.56 -15.70
CA ALA A 102 -22.43 0.86 -14.42
C ALA A 102 -21.20 -0.01 -14.14
N VAL A 103 -21.31 -1.32 -14.35
CA VAL A 103 -20.20 -2.27 -14.11
C VAL A 103 -19.03 -2.01 -15.05
N VAL A 104 -19.28 -1.80 -16.34
CA VAL A 104 -18.22 -1.51 -17.31
C VAL A 104 -17.53 -0.19 -16.98
N SER A 105 -18.29 0.86 -16.64
CA SER A 105 -17.72 2.15 -16.26
C SER A 105 -16.84 2.05 -15.01
N PHE A 106 -17.31 1.31 -13.99
CA PHE A 106 -16.55 1.07 -12.77
C PHE A 106 -15.29 0.24 -13.03
N ALA A 107 -15.38 -0.79 -13.86
CA ALA A 107 -14.25 -1.62 -14.26
C ALA A 107 -13.18 -0.80 -15.00
N LEU A 108 -13.57 0.08 -15.92
CA LEU A 108 -12.64 0.96 -16.64
C LEU A 108 -11.94 1.95 -15.70
N LEU A 109 -12.67 2.55 -14.76
CA LEU A 109 -12.10 3.46 -13.76
C LEU A 109 -11.09 2.76 -12.84
N THR A 110 -11.30 1.49 -12.53
CA THR A 110 -10.50 0.75 -11.55
C THR A 110 -9.46 -0.18 -12.16
N ALA A 111 -9.49 -0.40 -13.48
CA ALA A 111 -8.58 -1.33 -14.17
C ALA A 111 -7.11 -0.99 -13.92
N LEU A 112 -6.72 0.28 -14.11
CA LEU A 112 -5.35 0.74 -13.91
C LEU A 112 -4.85 0.58 -12.47
N PRO A 113 -5.57 1.08 -11.43
CA PRO A 113 -5.13 0.90 -10.05
C PRO A 113 -5.12 -0.57 -9.63
N CYS A 114 -6.05 -1.42 -10.09
CA CYS A 114 -6.04 -2.87 -9.81
C CYS A 114 -4.76 -3.54 -10.36
N VAL A 115 -4.39 -3.22 -11.60
CA VAL A 115 -3.17 -3.76 -12.23
C VAL A 115 -1.92 -3.25 -11.52
N CYS A 116 -1.78 -1.94 -11.31
CA CYS A 116 -0.60 -1.40 -10.63
C CYS A 116 -0.48 -1.89 -9.17
N LEU A 117 -1.58 -2.05 -8.45
CA LEU A 117 -1.55 -2.58 -7.08
C LEU A 117 -1.12 -4.06 -7.06
N SER A 118 -1.57 -4.85 -8.04
CA SER A 118 -1.16 -6.25 -8.19
C SER A 118 0.33 -6.37 -8.53
N ILE A 119 0.84 -5.53 -9.44
CA ILE A 119 2.28 -5.42 -9.74
C ILE A 119 3.08 -5.13 -8.46
N ARG A 120 2.69 -4.10 -7.70
CA ARG A 120 3.34 -3.73 -6.44
C ARG A 120 3.26 -4.84 -5.39
N ARG A 121 2.23 -5.67 -5.42
CA ARG A 121 2.10 -6.82 -4.53
C ARG A 121 3.05 -7.95 -4.91
N PHE A 122 3.27 -8.21 -6.20
CA PHE A 122 4.33 -9.13 -6.65
C PHE A 122 5.72 -8.62 -6.33
N HIS A 123 5.94 -7.30 -6.47
CA HIS A 123 7.17 -6.66 -6.06
C HIS A 123 7.48 -6.85 -4.57
N ASP A 124 6.45 -6.92 -3.72
CA ASP A 124 6.62 -7.21 -2.29
C ASP A 124 7.18 -8.62 -2.01
N LEU A 125 7.08 -9.54 -2.97
CA LEU A 125 7.63 -10.91 -2.93
C LEU A 125 8.92 -11.07 -3.75
N ASN A 126 9.53 -9.95 -4.14
CA ASN A 126 10.66 -9.88 -5.06
C ASN A 126 10.38 -10.60 -6.40
N LYS A 127 9.13 -10.62 -6.86
CA LYS A 127 8.71 -11.16 -8.16
C LYS A 127 8.42 -10.03 -9.14
N SER A 128 8.58 -10.28 -10.44
CA SER A 128 8.26 -9.32 -11.49
C SER A 128 6.76 -9.16 -11.68
N GLY A 129 6.32 -8.02 -12.22
CA GLY A 129 4.91 -7.78 -12.56
C GLY A 129 4.33 -8.79 -13.57
N TRP A 130 5.18 -9.49 -14.35
CA TRP A 130 4.78 -10.54 -15.29
C TRP A 130 4.01 -11.70 -14.65
N TRP A 131 4.14 -11.90 -13.33
CA TRP A 131 3.35 -12.91 -12.61
C TRP A 131 1.84 -12.63 -12.63
N LEU A 132 1.40 -11.43 -13.04
CA LEU A 132 -0.01 -11.17 -13.36
C LEU A 132 -0.58 -12.10 -14.43
N PHE A 133 0.22 -12.43 -15.45
CA PHE A 133 -0.19 -13.32 -16.53
C PHE A 133 -0.31 -14.78 -16.09
N SER A 134 0.01 -15.13 -14.84
CA SER A 134 -0.30 -16.46 -14.32
C SER A 134 -1.80 -16.78 -14.44
N ASN A 135 -2.69 -15.77 -14.31
CA ASN A 135 -4.14 -15.94 -14.55
C ASN A 135 -4.51 -16.32 -15.99
N ALA A 136 -3.62 -16.14 -16.98
CA ALA A 136 -3.87 -16.56 -18.35
C ALA A 136 -3.85 -18.09 -18.53
N ILE A 137 -3.32 -18.83 -17.54
CA ILE A 137 -3.34 -20.29 -17.51
C ILE A 137 -4.66 -20.75 -16.88
N PRO A 138 -5.57 -21.40 -17.63
CA PRO A 138 -6.85 -21.86 -17.08
C PRO A 138 -6.66 -22.84 -15.93
N TYR A 139 -7.59 -22.83 -14.99
CA TYR A 139 -7.64 -23.66 -13.78
C TYR A 139 -6.48 -23.45 -12.81
N VAL A 140 -5.22 -23.66 -13.20
CA VAL A 140 -4.05 -23.59 -12.31
C VAL A 140 -3.62 -22.15 -12.01
N GLY A 141 -3.71 -21.28 -13.01
CA GLY A 141 -3.24 -19.90 -12.94
C GLY A 141 -3.79 -19.10 -11.76
N PRO A 142 -5.12 -19.04 -11.58
CA PRO A 142 -5.75 -18.34 -10.46
C PRO A 142 -5.29 -18.83 -9.08
N PHE A 143 -5.07 -20.14 -8.90
CA PHE A 143 -4.58 -20.66 -7.63
C PHE A 143 -3.14 -20.21 -7.34
N VAL A 144 -2.27 -20.24 -8.35
CA VAL A 144 -0.89 -19.73 -8.23
C VAL A 144 -0.89 -18.23 -7.93
N TYR A 145 -1.74 -17.47 -8.63
CA TYR A 145 -1.89 -16.04 -8.43
C TYR A 145 -2.30 -15.72 -6.98
N ILE A 146 -3.40 -16.31 -6.50
CA ILE A 146 -3.89 -16.12 -5.12
C ILE A 146 -2.85 -16.57 -4.10
N TRP A 147 -2.17 -17.70 -4.33
CA TRP A 147 -1.13 -18.20 -3.44
C TRP A 147 -0.02 -17.17 -3.22
N PHE A 148 0.44 -16.48 -4.27
CA PHE A 148 1.38 -15.38 -4.11
C PHE A 148 0.76 -14.22 -3.32
N LEU A 149 -0.46 -13.80 -3.65
CA LEU A 149 -1.09 -12.63 -3.03
C LEU A 149 -1.30 -12.75 -1.51
N VAL A 150 -1.45 -13.96 -0.97
CA VAL A 150 -1.62 -14.18 0.48
C VAL A 150 -0.30 -14.27 1.26
N ARG A 151 0.83 -14.59 0.60
CA ARG A 151 2.12 -14.81 1.28
C ARG A 151 2.66 -13.56 1.98
N ALA A 152 3.39 -13.72 3.07
CA ALA A 152 4.18 -12.60 3.60
C ALA A 152 5.22 -12.17 2.54
N GLY A 153 5.30 -10.87 2.26
CA GLY A 153 6.40 -10.31 1.45
C GLY A 153 7.75 -10.40 2.15
N ASP A 154 8.81 -9.90 1.51
CA ASP A 154 10.15 -9.89 2.09
C ASP A 154 10.26 -8.90 3.25
N GLU A 155 10.94 -9.27 4.32
CA GLU A 155 11.21 -8.35 5.43
C GLU A 155 12.36 -7.40 5.11
N ALA A 156 13.39 -7.93 4.44
CA ALA A 156 14.51 -7.15 3.96
C ALA A 156 14.11 -6.23 2.80
N PRO A 157 14.89 -5.15 2.56
CA PRO A 157 14.83 -4.43 1.29
C PRO A 157 15.06 -5.40 0.13
N ASN A 158 14.23 -5.28 -0.91
CA ASN A 158 14.41 -6.05 -2.15
C ASN A 158 14.65 -5.09 -3.33
N ARG A 159 14.77 -5.61 -4.55
CA ARG A 159 15.04 -4.79 -5.75
C ARG A 159 13.97 -3.73 -6.06
N TYR A 160 12.80 -3.84 -5.44
CA TYR A 160 11.70 -2.88 -5.57
C TYR A 160 11.61 -1.91 -4.39
N GLY A 161 12.60 -1.92 -3.49
CA GLY A 161 12.76 -0.99 -2.38
C GLY A 161 12.40 -1.58 -1.01
N ARG A 162 12.31 -0.67 -0.03
CA ARG A 162 11.84 -0.97 1.32
C ARG A 162 10.33 -1.14 1.36
N ARG A 163 9.83 -1.86 2.35
CA ARG A 163 8.40 -1.91 2.65
C ARG A 163 7.94 -0.52 3.11
N LEU A 164 6.90 0.00 2.44
CA LEU A 164 6.37 1.34 2.66
C LEU A 164 5.51 1.49 3.92
N ASN A 165 5.10 0.37 4.53
CA ASN A 165 4.21 0.35 5.69
C ASN A 165 4.91 -0.10 6.98
N CYS A 166 6.24 -0.23 6.98
CA CYS A 166 7.00 -0.42 8.21
C CYS A 166 8.01 0.70 8.30
N VAL A 167 7.78 1.60 9.24
CA VAL A 167 8.83 2.48 9.73
C VAL A 167 9.49 1.74 10.88
N SER A 168 10.79 1.48 10.75
CA SER A 168 11.57 0.93 11.85
C SER A 168 11.70 1.99 12.93
N LEU A 169 10.74 2.03 13.84
CA LEU A 169 10.78 2.88 15.02
C LEU A 169 11.60 2.18 16.10
N THR A 170 12.47 2.94 16.75
CA THR A 170 13.14 2.51 17.98
C THR A 170 12.09 2.26 19.07
N ALA A 171 12.46 1.48 20.10
CA ALA A 171 11.56 1.20 21.22
C ALA A 171 11.05 2.49 21.92
N ALA A 172 11.88 3.53 21.95
CA ALA A 172 11.54 4.83 22.53
C ALA A 172 10.54 5.62 21.66
N GLU A 173 10.64 5.52 20.33
CA GLU A 173 9.71 6.16 19.38
C GLU A 173 8.35 5.46 19.38
N GLY A 174 8.33 4.11 19.41
CA GLY A 174 7.11 3.32 19.51
C GLY A 174 6.28 3.61 20.75
N SER A 175 6.94 3.74 21.91
CA SER A 175 6.26 4.07 23.16
C SER A 175 5.64 5.46 23.16
N ARG A 176 6.21 6.43 22.42
CA ARG A 176 5.68 7.80 22.32
C ARG A 176 4.36 7.87 21.55
N ILE A 177 4.18 7.00 20.55
CA ILE A 177 2.95 6.93 19.73
C ILE A 177 1.94 5.90 20.24
N GLY A 178 2.14 5.34 21.44
CA GLY A 178 1.24 4.35 22.04
C GLY A 178 1.19 3.00 21.31
N ARG A 179 2.20 2.68 20.49
CA ARG A 179 2.29 1.39 19.80
C ARG A 179 3.26 0.45 20.50
N GLY A 180 2.76 -0.72 20.90
CA GLY A 180 3.55 -1.77 21.52
C GLY A 180 4.61 -2.35 20.59
N ARG A 181 5.62 -3.01 21.18
CA ARG A 181 6.64 -3.75 20.44
C ARG A 181 5.96 -4.80 19.55
N SER A 182 6.24 -4.79 18.25
CA SER A 182 5.92 -5.94 17.40
C SER A 182 6.59 -7.18 17.99
N PRO A 183 5.91 -8.35 18.03
CA PRO A 183 6.49 -9.60 18.52
C PRO A 183 7.70 -10.08 17.69
N GLN A 184 8.01 -9.45 16.55
CA GLN A 184 9.00 -9.92 15.58
C GLN A 184 10.36 -9.20 15.66
N GLY A 185 10.72 -8.62 16.82
CA GLY A 185 12.10 -8.18 17.06
C GLY A 185 12.57 -7.02 16.16
N GLY A 186 12.27 -5.79 16.57
CA GLY A 186 12.98 -4.60 16.11
C GLY A 186 12.30 -3.75 15.04
N GLN A 187 11.11 -4.11 14.57
CA GLN A 187 10.34 -3.26 13.66
C GLN A 187 8.90 -3.11 14.13
N ILE A 188 8.44 -1.88 14.31
CA ILE A 188 7.03 -1.58 14.58
C ILE A 188 6.31 -1.53 13.23
N VAL A 189 5.41 -2.48 13.00
CA VAL A 189 4.55 -2.48 11.82
C VAL A 189 3.51 -1.38 12.01
N VAL A 190 3.44 -0.44 11.06
CA VAL A 190 2.46 0.65 11.09
C VAL A 190 1.20 0.28 10.30
#